data_AF-A0AAN5CZW6-F1
#
_entry.id   AF-A0AAN5CZW6-F1
#
_cell.length_a   1.000
_cell.length_b   1.000
_cell.length_c   1.000
_cell.angle_alpha   90.00
_cell.angle_beta   90.00
_cell.angle_gamma   90.00
#
_symmetry.space_group_name_H-M   'P 1'
#
loop_
_entity.id
_entity.type
_entity.pdbx_description
1 polymer ?
#
loop_
_entity_poly.entity_id
_entity_poly.type
_entity_poly.pdbx_seq_one_letter_code
_entity_poly.pdbx_strand_id
1 'polypeptide(L)'
;MCDGEMAQCPNATSANEILPCMDAVGVCYKGTCNLTRMCIAKEMEECESPEKTCMRHCKTKDGVCKSTADLDQFKHENYTQKGRWGHPGVMLRPMSQCMAGKGQCDQFDMCKPIKVSGSLSRNFEKFKSFGQTIVNKIWILIIIVIVVIALLVVVIKFCSYATPSSNPKKPKAKSLKQIKNMMSDRVKRMSSKRKPRKGKVNAPVEKKEKTNDEED
;
A
#
# COMPACT_ATOMS: atom_id res chain seq x y z
N MET A 1 4.08 44.16 -18.33
CA MET A 1 4.57 45.53 -18.12
C MET A 1 3.81 46.07 -16.92
N CYS A 2 4.46 46.67 -15.94
CA CYS A 2 3.77 47.20 -14.76
C CYS A 2 3.06 48.51 -15.11
N ASP A 3 1.90 48.76 -14.53
CA ASP A 3 1.10 49.99 -14.73
C ASP A 3 1.63 51.17 -13.90
N GLY A 4 2.36 50.91 -12.81
CA GLY A 4 2.94 51.94 -11.94
C GLY A 4 1.95 52.55 -10.95
N GLU A 5 0.70 52.11 -10.95
CA GLU A 5 -0.36 52.58 -10.05
C GLU A 5 -0.50 51.68 -8.81
N MET A 6 -0.13 50.40 -8.92
CA MET A 6 -0.21 49.43 -7.85
C MET A 6 1.12 48.67 -7.69
N ALA A 7 1.44 48.25 -6.45
CA ALA A 7 2.60 47.37 -6.21
C ALA A 7 2.38 45.92 -6.70
N GLN A 8 1.11 45.55 -6.93
CA GLN A 8 0.73 44.25 -7.49
C GLN A 8 1.03 44.23 -8.99
N CYS A 9 1.71 43.19 -9.48
CA CYS A 9 1.92 43.04 -10.92
C CYS A 9 0.57 42.77 -11.62
N PRO A 10 0.21 43.54 -12.66
CA PRO A 10 -0.97 43.27 -13.45
C PRO A 10 -0.82 41.93 -14.19
N ASN A 11 -1.96 41.29 -14.48
CA ASN A 11 -1.96 40.04 -15.23
C ASN A 11 -1.29 40.24 -16.60
N ALA A 12 -0.37 39.34 -16.93
CA ALA A 12 0.28 39.37 -18.23
C ALA A 12 -0.73 39.13 -19.35
N THR A 13 -0.59 39.84 -20.46
CA THR A 13 -1.35 39.59 -21.69
C THR A 13 -1.07 38.16 -22.18
N SER A 14 -2.12 37.42 -22.56
CA SER A 14 -1.94 36.05 -23.02
C SER A 14 -1.08 36.02 -24.28
N ALA A 15 -0.10 35.12 -24.32
CA ALA A 15 0.66 34.86 -25.53
C ALA A 15 -0.25 34.34 -26.66
N ASN A 16 0.21 34.53 -27.90
CA ASN A 16 -0.46 34.04 -29.10
C ASN A 16 -0.76 32.55 -28.98
N GLU A 17 -1.95 32.15 -29.43
CA GLU A 17 -2.33 30.75 -29.46
C GLU A 17 -1.36 29.98 -30.38
N ILE A 18 -1.01 28.75 -29.96
CA ILE A 18 -0.21 27.80 -30.75
C ILE A 18 1.30 28.19 -30.87
N LEU A 19 1.78 29.13 -30.06
CA LEU A 19 3.21 29.44 -30.00
C LEU A 19 4.00 28.34 -29.25
N PRO A 20 5.13 27.83 -29.76
CA PRO A 20 5.98 26.88 -29.03
C PRO A 20 6.45 27.44 -27.69
N CYS A 21 6.43 26.62 -26.65
CA CYS A 21 6.81 27.02 -25.30
C CYS A 21 7.63 25.92 -24.61
N MET A 22 8.39 26.32 -23.58
CA MET A 22 9.25 25.42 -22.79
C MET A 22 10.21 24.61 -23.69
N ASP A 23 11.07 25.32 -24.43
CA ASP A 23 12.00 24.74 -25.41
C ASP A 23 11.28 23.86 -26.44
N ALA A 24 10.17 24.36 -26.98
CA ALA A 24 9.33 23.69 -27.99
C ALA A 24 8.74 22.33 -27.59
N VAL A 25 8.81 21.94 -26.31
CA VAL A 25 8.19 20.69 -25.81
C VAL A 25 6.66 20.75 -25.88
N GLY A 26 6.08 21.95 -25.75
CA GLY A 26 4.65 22.20 -25.76
C GLY A 26 4.26 23.41 -26.60
N VAL A 27 2.98 23.75 -26.57
CA VAL A 27 2.42 24.94 -27.24
C VAL A 27 1.57 25.76 -26.28
N CYS A 28 1.57 27.08 -26.45
CA CYS A 28 0.73 27.97 -25.68
C CYS A 28 -0.73 27.84 -26.13
N TYR A 29 -1.63 27.67 -25.18
CA TYR A 29 -3.06 27.63 -25.43
C TYR A 29 -3.76 28.39 -24.31
N LYS A 30 -4.50 29.45 -24.66
CA LYS A 30 -5.20 30.33 -23.69
C LYS A 30 -4.27 30.86 -22.59
N GLY A 31 -3.07 31.31 -22.97
CA GLY A 31 -2.07 31.85 -22.04
C GLY A 31 -1.35 30.82 -21.16
N THR A 32 -1.62 29.51 -21.33
CA THR A 32 -0.96 28.43 -20.58
C THR A 32 -0.15 27.54 -21.51
N CYS A 33 1.08 27.18 -21.14
CA CYS A 33 1.89 26.24 -21.91
C CYS A 33 1.39 24.80 -21.71
N ASN A 34 0.82 24.21 -22.75
CA ASN A 34 0.31 22.84 -22.72
C ASN A 34 1.33 21.87 -23.34
N LEU A 35 1.82 20.96 -22.50
CA LEU A 35 2.85 19.98 -22.87
C LEU A 35 2.30 18.78 -23.65
N THR A 36 0.99 18.55 -23.69
CA THR A 36 0.41 17.38 -24.37
C THR A 36 -0.21 17.71 -25.71
N ARG A 37 -0.03 18.94 -26.22
CA ARG A 37 -0.72 19.47 -27.41
C ARG A 37 0.21 20.07 -28.45
N MET A 38 1.49 19.71 -28.42
CA MET A 38 2.53 20.21 -29.32
C MET A 38 2.18 19.94 -30.79
N CYS A 39 1.68 18.75 -31.15
CA CYS A 39 1.34 18.39 -32.53
C CYS A 39 0.29 19.30 -33.20
N ILE A 40 -0.56 19.97 -32.41
CA ILE A 40 -1.59 20.89 -32.91
C ILE A 40 -0.97 22.09 -33.65
N ALA A 41 0.28 22.44 -33.36
CA ALA A 41 0.99 23.48 -34.09
C ALA A 41 1.16 23.22 -35.59
N LYS A 42 0.95 21.98 -36.01
CA LYS A 42 0.99 21.55 -37.39
C LYS A 42 -0.26 20.78 -37.80
N GLU A 43 -1.40 21.08 -37.17
CA GLU A 43 -2.70 20.44 -37.44
C GLU A 43 -2.68 18.90 -37.28
N MET A 44 -1.85 18.40 -36.37
CA MET A 44 -1.74 16.97 -36.08
C MET A 44 -2.24 16.66 -34.67
N GLU A 45 -2.70 15.42 -34.48
CA GLU A 45 -3.11 14.91 -33.18
C GLU A 45 -1.91 14.27 -32.47
N GLU A 46 -1.91 14.28 -31.14
CA GLU A 46 -0.87 13.62 -30.35
C GLU A 46 -1.16 12.11 -30.25
N CYS A 47 -0.11 11.30 -30.29
CA CYS A 47 -0.26 9.85 -30.21
C CYS A 47 0.86 9.24 -29.38
N GLU A 48 0.60 8.05 -28.85
CA GLU A 48 1.59 7.29 -28.08
C GLU A 48 2.10 6.11 -28.93
N SER A 49 3.41 5.97 -28.99
CA SER A 49 4.07 4.84 -29.63
C SER A 49 4.46 3.79 -28.59
N PRO A 50 4.38 2.48 -28.91
CA PRO A 50 4.91 1.41 -28.07
C PRO A 50 6.45 1.34 -28.06
N GLU A 51 7.12 2.15 -28.88
CA GLU A 51 8.57 2.19 -29.00
C GLU A 51 9.26 2.72 -27.73
N LYS A 52 10.50 2.27 -27.51
CA LYS A 52 11.35 2.68 -26.37
C LYS A 52 12.06 4.00 -26.65
N THR A 53 11.29 5.04 -26.93
CA THR A 53 11.83 6.36 -27.26
C THR A 53 11.14 7.46 -26.45
N CYS A 54 11.89 8.52 -26.18
CA CYS A 54 11.41 9.73 -25.53
C CYS A 54 11.08 10.85 -26.52
N MET A 55 11.08 10.54 -27.81
CA MET A 55 10.61 11.46 -28.84
C MET A 55 9.09 11.57 -28.79
N ARG A 56 8.58 12.79 -29.00
CA ARG A 56 7.16 13.01 -29.21
C ARG A 56 6.70 12.39 -30.51
N HIS A 57 5.49 11.85 -30.52
CA HIS A 57 4.85 11.29 -31.70
C HIS A 57 3.58 12.05 -32.04
N CYS A 58 3.39 12.27 -33.34
CA CYS A 58 2.20 12.92 -33.88
C CYS A 58 1.52 11.98 -34.87
N LYS A 59 0.20 12.01 -34.85
CA LYS A 59 -0.65 11.30 -35.79
C LYS A 59 -0.83 12.16 -37.03
N THR A 60 -0.38 11.62 -38.15
CA THR A 60 -0.52 12.22 -39.48
C THR A 60 -1.98 12.21 -39.95
N LYS A 61 -2.29 12.96 -41.01
CA LYS A 61 -3.65 12.99 -41.61
C LYS A 61 -4.10 11.59 -42.10
N ASP A 62 -3.16 10.71 -42.40
CA ASP A 62 -3.40 9.31 -42.78
C ASP A 62 -3.73 8.39 -41.57
N GLY A 63 -3.75 8.94 -40.35
CA GLY A 63 -4.01 8.20 -39.12
C GLY A 63 -2.81 7.45 -38.55
N VAL A 64 -1.64 7.53 -39.19
CA VAL A 64 -0.42 6.85 -38.76
C VAL A 64 0.32 7.70 -37.72
N CYS A 65 0.64 7.08 -36.58
CA CYS A 65 1.47 7.67 -35.53
C CYS A 65 2.95 7.61 -35.94
N LYS A 66 3.61 8.75 -36.06
CA LYS A 66 5.02 8.87 -36.44
C LYS A 66 5.78 9.72 -35.45
N SER A 67 7.07 9.43 -35.27
CA SER A 67 7.95 10.26 -34.45
C SER A 67 8.09 11.65 -35.09
N THR A 68 8.17 12.69 -34.25
CA THR A 68 8.46 14.05 -34.69
C THR A 68 9.82 14.18 -35.38
N ALA A 69 10.75 13.24 -35.15
CA ALA A 69 12.03 13.20 -35.88
C ALA A 69 11.88 12.84 -37.36
N ASP A 70 10.87 12.04 -37.71
CA ASP A 70 10.61 11.60 -39.08
C ASP A 70 9.72 12.57 -39.85
N LEU A 71 9.17 13.59 -39.17
CA LEU A 71 8.28 14.58 -39.75
C LEU A 71 9.05 15.84 -40.12
N ASP A 72 9.12 16.15 -41.41
CA ASP A 72 9.84 17.33 -41.92
C ASP A 72 9.33 18.65 -41.31
N GLN A 73 8.05 18.69 -40.94
CA GLN A 73 7.39 19.85 -40.34
C GLN A 73 7.98 20.28 -38.98
N PHE A 74 8.69 19.36 -38.30
CA PHE A 74 9.35 19.61 -37.01
C PHE A 74 10.88 19.69 -37.11
N LYS A 75 11.45 19.67 -38.33
CA LYS A 75 12.90 19.82 -38.54
C LYS A 75 13.38 21.29 -38.50
N HIS A 76 12.47 22.25 -38.46
CA HIS A 76 12.79 23.69 -38.46
C HIS A 76 13.28 24.20 -37.10
N GLU A 77 14.04 25.32 -37.12
CA GLU A 77 14.66 25.95 -35.95
C GLU A 77 13.67 26.23 -34.80
N ASN A 78 12.41 26.56 -35.11
CA ASN A 78 11.38 26.86 -34.10
C ASN A 78 11.04 25.68 -33.18
N TYR A 79 11.36 24.45 -33.56
CA TYR A 79 11.13 23.24 -32.76
C TYR A 79 12.43 22.59 -32.26
N THR A 80 13.56 23.31 -32.39
CA THR A 80 14.85 22.85 -31.92
C THR A 80 15.01 23.13 -30.43
N GLN A 81 15.27 22.08 -29.66
CA GLN A 81 15.54 22.17 -28.23
C GLN A 81 16.96 22.68 -27.96
N LYS A 82 17.14 23.45 -26.88
CA LYS A 82 18.45 23.92 -26.44
C LYS A 82 19.40 22.73 -26.25
N GLY A 83 20.62 22.83 -26.79
CA GLY A 83 21.60 21.74 -26.72
C GLY A 83 21.39 20.60 -27.71
N ARG A 84 20.34 20.63 -28.54
CA ARG A 84 20.03 19.62 -29.57
C ARG A 84 20.08 20.19 -30.99
N TRP A 85 20.98 21.14 -31.26
CA TRP A 85 21.13 21.71 -32.61
C TRP A 85 21.51 20.63 -33.63
N GLY A 86 20.82 20.60 -34.76
CA GLY A 86 21.06 19.63 -35.83
C GLY A 86 20.45 18.23 -35.59
N HIS A 87 19.81 17.99 -34.45
CA HIS A 87 19.08 16.74 -34.21
C HIS A 87 17.58 16.94 -34.47
N PRO A 88 16.96 16.15 -35.37
CA PRO A 88 15.54 16.27 -35.67
C PRO A 88 14.67 15.79 -34.51
N GLY A 89 13.44 16.29 -34.46
CA GLY A 89 12.39 15.85 -33.55
C GLY A 89 12.42 16.51 -32.18
N VAL A 90 11.25 16.50 -31.53
CA VAL A 90 11.01 17.12 -30.23
C VAL A 90 11.05 16.06 -29.15
N MET A 91 11.94 16.20 -28.16
CA MET A 91 11.95 15.32 -26.99
C MET A 91 10.84 15.69 -26.03
N LEU A 92 10.31 14.67 -25.36
CA LEU A 92 9.45 14.84 -24.21
C LEU A 92 10.24 15.36 -23.01
N ARG A 93 9.54 15.98 -22.06
CA ARG A 93 10.16 16.44 -20.80
C ARG A 93 10.65 15.24 -19.98
N PRO A 94 11.71 15.38 -19.16
CA PRO A 94 12.04 14.37 -18.16
C PRO A 94 10.82 14.01 -17.31
N MET A 95 10.74 12.74 -16.90
CA MET A 95 9.63 12.15 -16.15
C MET A 95 8.30 12.05 -16.92
N SER A 96 8.27 12.38 -18.21
CA SER A 96 7.11 12.10 -19.09
C SER A 96 6.92 10.60 -19.32
N GLN A 97 5.68 10.23 -19.65
CA GLN A 97 5.32 8.85 -19.95
C GLN A 97 5.74 8.47 -21.38
N CYS A 98 6.24 7.24 -21.55
CA CYS A 98 6.63 6.64 -22.83
C CYS A 98 6.15 5.18 -22.92
N MET A 99 6.29 4.52 -24.07
CA MET A 99 5.81 3.14 -24.31
C MET A 99 4.32 2.94 -23.97
N ALA A 100 3.45 3.83 -24.47
CA ALA A 100 2.02 3.83 -24.15
C ALA A 100 1.72 3.74 -22.63
N GLY A 101 2.34 4.63 -21.85
CA GLY A 101 2.19 4.69 -20.40
C GLY A 101 2.95 3.64 -19.59
N LYS A 102 3.70 2.73 -20.23
CA LYS A 102 4.45 1.66 -19.54
C LYS A 102 5.87 2.05 -19.16
N GLY A 103 6.34 3.21 -19.60
CA GLY A 103 7.67 3.73 -19.38
C GLY A 103 7.68 5.18 -18.93
N GLN A 104 8.84 5.61 -18.42
CA GLN A 104 9.14 6.99 -18.08
C GLN A 104 10.47 7.40 -18.71
N CYS A 105 10.51 8.63 -19.21
CA CYS A 105 11.73 9.24 -19.73
C CYS A 105 12.63 9.74 -18.60
N ASP A 106 13.90 9.35 -18.66
CA ASP A 106 14.95 9.83 -17.76
C ASP A 106 15.56 11.16 -18.25
N GLN A 107 16.39 11.81 -17.45
CA GLN A 107 17.13 13.03 -17.82
C GLN A 107 18.03 12.83 -19.05
N PHE A 108 18.40 11.60 -19.36
CA PHE A 108 19.22 11.23 -20.51
C PHE A 108 18.41 10.86 -21.76
N ASP A 109 17.12 11.25 -21.83
CA ASP A 109 16.20 10.95 -22.93
C ASP A 109 16.01 9.44 -23.21
N MET A 110 16.29 8.61 -22.20
CA MET A 110 16.13 7.16 -22.26
C MET A 110 14.77 6.76 -21.69
N CYS A 111 13.97 6.06 -22.48
CA CYS A 111 12.69 5.52 -22.01
C CYS A 111 12.93 4.25 -21.19
N LYS A 112 12.72 4.34 -19.88
CA LYS A 112 12.84 3.19 -18.96
C LYS A 112 11.45 2.65 -18.65
N PRO A 113 11.21 1.33 -18.72
CA PRO A 113 9.93 0.78 -18.31
C PRO A 113 9.71 1.09 -16.82
N ILE A 114 8.58 1.73 -16.51
CA ILE A 114 8.15 1.89 -15.13
C ILE A 114 7.77 0.49 -14.71
N LYS A 115 8.59 -0.12 -13.86
CA LYS A 115 8.11 -1.25 -13.09
C LYS A 115 7.00 -0.66 -12.23
N VAL A 116 5.75 -0.93 -12.60
CA VAL A 116 4.63 -0.96 -11.66
C VAL A 116 4.93 -2.09 -10.68
N SER A 117 5.97 -1.91 -9.87
CA SER A 117 6.19 -2.62 -8.64
C SER A 117 5.16 -2.10 -7.66
N GLY A 118 3.89 -2.41 -7.94
CA GLY A 118 2.99 -2.73 -6.87
C GLY A 118 3.65 -3.89 -6.15
N SER A 119 4.20 -3.63 -4.96
CA SER A 119 4.48 -4.67 -3.95
C SER A 119 3.26 -5.61 -3.77
N LEU A 120 2.07 -5.16 -4.17
CA LEU A 120 0.84 -5.93 -4.24
C LEU A 120 0.64 -6.79 -5.51
N SER A 121 1.12 -6.40 -6.69
CA SER A 121 0.75 -7.04 -7.97
C SER A 121 1.37 -8.41 -8.21
N ARG A 122 2.56 -8.68 -7.66
CA ARG A 122 3.20 -10.01 -7.78
C ARG A 122 2.48 -11.11 -7.00
N ASN A 123 1.61 -10.73 -6.07
CA ASN A 123 0.82 -11.68 -5.30
C ASN A 123 -0.52 -12.00 -5.99
N PHE A 124 -1.08 -11.11 -6.81
CA PHE A 124 -2.45 -11.30 -7.34
C PHE A 124 -2.58 -12.36 -8.44
N GLU A 125 -1.55 -12.62 -9.26
CA GLU A 125 -1.65 -13.69 -10.25
C GLU A 125 -1.66 -15.08 -9.59
N LYS A 126 -0.92 -15.25 -8.50
CA LYS A 126 -1.02 -16.47 -7.68
C LYS A 126 -2.38 -16.53 -6.97
N PHE A 127 -2.86 -15.42 -6.40
CA PHE A 127 -4.15 -15.41 -5.70
C PHE A 127 -5.39 -15.61 -6.58
N LYS A 128 -5.36 -15.26 -7.89
CA LYS A 128 -6.47 -15.60 -8.80
C LYS A 128 -6.60 -17.12 -9.00
N SER A 129 -5.48 -17.83 -9.13
CA SER A 129 -5.49 -19.30 -9.26
C SER A 129 -5.85 -20.00 -7.94
N PHE A 130 -5.39 -19.47 -6.80
CA PHE A 130 -5.78 -20.01 -5.48
C PHE A 130 -7.25 -19.71 -5.13
N GLY A 131 -7.75 -18.52 -5.48
CA GLY A 131 -9.13 -18.11 -5.21
C GLY A 131 -10.17 -19.00 -5.89
N GLN A 132 -9.96 -19.37 -7.16
CA GLN A 132 -10.87 -20.29 -7.85
C GLN A 132 -10.83 -21.70 -7.26
N THR A 133 -9.66 -22.17 -6.79
CA THR A 133 -9.53 -23.52 -6.22
C THR A 133 -10.20 -23.64 -4.85
N ILE A 134 -10.13 -22.59 -4.01
CA ILE A 134 -10.76 -22.56 -2.69
C ILE A 134 -12.29 -22.58 -2.80
N VAL A 135 -12.86 -21.79 -3.71
CA VAL A 135 -14.31 -21.77 -3.93
C VAL A 135 -14.80 -23.13 -4.42
N ASN A 136 -14.07 -23.80 -5.31
CA ASN A 136 -14.48 -25.08 -5.87
C ASN A 136 -14.41 -26.24 -4.85
N LYS A 137 -13.49 -26.17 -3.87
CA LYS A 137 -13.25 -27.25 -2.89
C LYS A 137 -13.82 -27.00 -1.50
N ILE A 138 -14.62 -25.94 -1.30
CA ILE A 138 -15.19 -25.60 0.02
C ILE A 138 -16.09 -26.70 0.58
N TRP A 139 -16.78 -27.44 -0.30
CA TRP A 139 -17.60 -28.59 0.06
C TRP A 139 -16.81 -29.70 0.77
N ILE A 140 -15.54 -29.90 0.41
CA ILE A 140 -14.67 -30.93 1.04
C ILE A 140 -14.42 -30.59 2.51
N LEU A 141 -14.17 -29.31 2.83
CA LEU A 141 -13.97 -28.86 4.21
C LEU A 141 -15.25 -29.04 5.04
N ILE A 142 -16.41 -28.75 4.46
CA ILE A 142 -17.71 -28.95 5.12
C ILE A 142 -17.93 -30.44 5.44
N ILE A 143 -17.61 -31.33 4.49
CA ILE A 143 -17.74 -32.79 4.69
C ILE A 143 -16.81 -33.28 5.79
N ILE A 144 -15.54 -32.83 5.84
CA ILE A 144 -14.59 -33.22 6.89
C ILE A 144 -15.12 -32.84 8.27
N VAL A 145 -15.67 -31.63 8.43
CA VAL A 145 -16.25 -31.17 9.70
C VAL A 145 -17.43 -32.06 10.12
N ILE A 146 -18.31 -32.41 9.20
CA ILE A 146 -19.46 -33.30 9.48
C ILE A 146 -18.99 -34.69 9.92
N VAL A 147 -17.98 -35.26 9.25
CA VAL A 147 -17.41 -36.57 9.59
C VAL A 147 -16.80 -36.56 10.99
N VAL A 148 -16.06 -35.50 11.35
CA VAL A 148 -15.48 -35.37 12.69
C VAL A 148 -16.56 -35.30 13.77
N ILE A 149 -17.64 -34.55 13.54
CA ILE A 149 -18.77 -34.47 14.48
C ILE A 149 -19.44 -35.85 14.63
N ALA A 150 -19.69 -36.55 13.52
CA ALA A 150 -20.28 -37.89 13.56
C ALA A 150 -19.40 -38.87 14.34
N LEU A 151 -18.08 -38.85 14.14
CA LEU A 151 -17.13 -39.66 14.90
C LEU A 151 -17.18 -39.35 16.39
N LEU A 152 -17.24 -38.07 16.78
CA LEU A 152 -17.39 -37.68 18.18
C LEU A 152 -18.69 -38.23 18.80
N VAL A 153 -19.82 -38.17 18.07
CA VAL A 153 -21.10 -38.72 18.56
C VAL A 153 -21.02 -40.24 18.73
N VAL A 154 -20.41 -40.95 17.77
CA VAL A 154 -20.25 -42.40 17.82
C VAL A 154 -19.34 -42.81 18.98
N VAL A 155 -18.21 -42.12 19.17
CA VAL A 155 -17.29 -42.38 20.29
C VAL A 155 -17.97 -42.11 21.62
N ILE A 156 -18.73 -41.01 21.78
CA ILE A 156 -19.47 -40.73 23.02
C ILE A 156 -20.51 -41.82 23.29
N LYS A 157 -21.27 -42.26 22.27
CA LYS A 157 -22.26 -43.34 22.40
C LYS A 157 -21.60 -44.67 22.77
N PHE A 158 -20.52 -45.03 22.09
CA PHE A 158 -19.80 -46.28 22.34
C PHE A 158 -19.13 -46.27 23.72
N CYS A 159 -18.45 -45.19 24.09
CA CYS A 159 -17.89 -45.01 25.42
C CYS A 159 -18.98 -44.95 26.51
N SER A 160 -20.19 -44.46 26.23
CA SER A 160 -21.29 -44.50 27.21
C SER A 160 -21.80 -45.91 27.50
N TYR A 161 -21.74 -46.81 26.52
CA TYR A 161 -22.15 -48.21 26.66
C TYR A 161 -21.03 -49.07 27.26
N ALA A 162 -19.79 -48.80 26.88
CA ALA A 162 -18.59 -49.51 27.36
C ALA A 162 -18.03 -48.98 28.69
N THR A 163 -18.54 -47.88 29.23
CA THR A 163 -18.24 -47.42 30.59
C THR A 163 -19.38 -47.83 31.52
N PRO A 164 -19.47 -49.11 31.97
CA PRO A 164 -20.28 -49.40 33.13
C PRO A 164 -19.75 -48.52 34.26
N SER A 165 -20.64 -47.78 34.91
CA SER A 165 -20.33 -46.89 36.03
C SER A 165 -19.88 -47.70 37.25
N SER A 166 -18.76 -48.41 37.14
CA SER A 166 -18.13 -49.20 38.19
C SER A 166 -17.19 -48.33 39.01
N ASN A 167 -17.72 -47.21 39.54
CA ASN A 167 -17.13 -46.65 40.75
C ASN A 167 -18.19 -46.59 41.86
N PRO A 168 -18.38 -47.69 42.60
CA PRO A 168 -19.30 -47.77 43.74
C PRO A 168 -18.90 -46.88 44.93
N LYS A 169 -17.81 -46.09 44.82
CA LYS A 169 -17.37 -45.13 45.85
C LYS A 169 -17.32 -43.67 45.37
N LYS A 170 -18.04 -43.28 44.30
CA LYS A 170 -18.22 -41.83 44.04
C LYS A 170 -19.31 -41.28 44.96
N PRO A 171 -19.01 -40.29 45.83
CA PRO A 171 -20.06 -39.63 46.60
C PRO A 171 -21.03 -38.96 45.61
N LYS A 172 -22.34 -39.10 45.88
CA LYS A 172 -23.39 -38.48 45.06
C LYS A 172 -23.10 -36.98 44.90
N ALA A 173 -23.33 -36.47 43.68
CA ALA A 173 -23.14 -35.05 43.37
C ALA A 173 -23.86 -34.18 44.40
N LYS A 174 -23.12 -33.29 45.07
CA LYS A 174 -23.69 -32.38 46.07
C LYS A 174 -24.67 -31.45 45.38
N SER A 175 -25.85 -31.26 45.97
CA SER A 175 -26.86 -30.39 45.36
C SER A 175 -26.36 -28.95 45.28
N LEU A 176 -26.83 -28.18 44.27
CA LEU A 176 -26.47 -26.78 44.08
C LEU A 176 -26.70 -25.93 45.35
N LYS A 177 -27.68 -26.30 46.18
CA LYS A 177 -27.94 -25.65 47.48
C LYS A 177 -26.77 -25.84 48.46
N GLN A 178 -26.19 -27.03 48.53
CA GLN A 178 -25.02 -27.28 49.39
C GLN A 178 -23.78 -26.51 48.94
N ILE A 179 -23.61 -26.31 47.62
CA ILE A 179 -22.51 -25.54 47.06
C ILE A 179 -22.65 -24.06 47.46
N LYS A 180 -23.86 -23.49 47.35
CA LYS A 180 -24.14 -22.09 47.74
C LYS A 180 -23.86 -21.81 49.21
N ASN A 181 -24.26 -22.74 50.10
CA ASN A 181 -24.07 -22.57 51.54
C ASN A 181 -22.58 -22.59 51.92
N MET A 182 -21.80 -23.50 51.32
CA MET A 182 -20.34 -23.55 51.53
C MET A 182 -19.62 -22.29 51.05
N MET A 183 -20.08 -21.65 49.97
CA MET A 183 -19.52 -20.37 49.51
C MET A 183 -19.85 -19.23 50.49
N SER A 184 -21.07 -19.19 51.02
CA SER A 184 -21.49 -18.18 52.00
C SER A 184 -20.66 -18.24 53.30
N ASP A 185 -20.41 -19.46 53.80
CA ASP A 185 -19.60 -19.66 55.01
C ASP A 185 -18.12 -19.30 54.82
N ARG A 186 -17.60 -19.46 53.59
CA ARG A 186 -16.23 -19.04 53.25
C ARG A 186 -16.11 -17.51 53.25
N VAL A 187 -17.12 -16.79 52.73
CA VAL A 187 -17.15 -15.32 52.70
C VAL A 187 -17.25 -14.74 54.12
N LYS A 188 -18.11 -15.30 54.98
CA LYS A 188 -18.21 -14.86 56.39
C LYS A 188 -16.89 -15.02 57.15
N ARG A 189 -16.16 -16.12 56.93
CA ARG A 189 -14.83 -16.33 57.56
C ARG A 189 -13.78 -15.32 57.09
N MET A 190 -13.82 -14.90 55.83
CA MET A 190 -12.92 -13.85 55.33
C MET A 190 -13.26 -12.46 55.90
N SER A 191 -14.55 -12.17 56.10
CA SER A 191 -15.01 -10.92 56.71
C SER A 191 -14.59 -10.78 58.18
N SER A 192 -14.60 -11.87 58.95
CA SER A 192 -14.25 -11.86 60.38
C SER A 192 -12.77 -11.53 60.66
N LYS A 193 -11.86 -11.80 59.72
CA LYS A 193 -10.41 -11.54 59.86
C LYS A 193 -10.00 -10.06 59.66
N ARG A 194 -10.90 -9.17 59.21
CA ARG A 194 -10.59 -7.75 58.95
C ARG A 194 -11.07 -6.80 60.05
N LYS A 195 -10.68 -7.02 61.32
CA LYS A 195 -10.74 -5.97 62.36
C LYS A 195 -9.33 -5.36 62.57
N PRO A 196 -9.15 -4.03 62.59
CA PRO A 196 -7.83 -3.40 62.62
C PRO A 196 -7.26 -3.34 64.05
N ARG A 197 -5.96 -3.64 64.23
CA ARG A 197 -5.19 -3.42 65.46
C ARG A 197 -4.29 -2.18 65.30
N LYS A 198 -4.36 -1.27 66.28
CA LYS A 198 -3.64 0.02 66.36
C LYS A 198 -2.17 -0.15 66.81
N GLY A 199 -1.24 0.53 66.13
CA GLY A 199 -0.20 1.40 66.74
C GLY A 199 1.23 0.89 67.05
N LYS A 200 2.20 1.78 66.73
CA LYS A 200 3.57 2.04 67.28
C LYS A 200 4.84 1.47 66.60
N VAL A 201 5.39 2.19 65.62
CA VAL A 201 6.54 3.14 65.63
C VAL A 201 7.87 2.82 66.38
N ASN A 202 8.98 2.90 65.60
CA ASN A 202 10.41 3.25 65.81
C ASN A 202 11.44 2.27 66.45
N ALA A 203 12.53 1.96 65.72
CA ALA A 203 13.93 2.46 65.90
C ALA A 203 14.98 1.66 65.06
N PRO A 204 16.18 2.20 64.74
CA PRO A 204 17.07 1.76 63.64
C PRO A 204 18.50 1.31 64.05
N VAL A 205 19.36 1.09 63.02
CA VAL A 205 20.87 1.05 63.00
C VAL A 205 21.51 -0.31 63.31
N GLU A 206 22.63 -0.81 62.75
CA GLU A 206 23.45 -0.65 61.50
C GLU A 206 24.65 -1.63 61.63
N LYS A 207 25.04 -2.33 60.54
CA LYS A 207 26.36 -2.97 60.16
C LYS A 207 27.10 -3.86 61.18
N LYS A 208 28.06 -4.76 60.88
CA LYS A 208 29.00 -5.07 59.77
C LYS A 208 28.99 -6.61 59.58
N GLU A 209 29.59 -7.27 58.59
CA GLU A 209 31.04 -7.34 58.33
C GLU A 209 31.30 -8.35 57.20
N LYS A 210 32.27 -8.08 56.31
CA LYS A 210 33.20 -9.08 55.79
C LYS A 210 34.38 -8.42 55.08
N THR A 211 35.54 -8.75 55.63
CA THR A 211 36.93 -8.47 55.29
C THR A 211 37.40 -9.26 54.07
N ASN A 212 38.50 -8.81 53.44
CA ASN A 212 39.62 -9.61 52.91
C ASN A 212 40.70 -8.62 52.40
N ASP A 213 41.79 -8.41 53.15
CA ASP A 213 43.12 -9.03 52.97
C ASP A 213 43.55 -9.35 51.51
N GLU A 214 44.78 -9.17 51.01
CA GLU A 214 46.09 -8.72 51.55
C GLU A 214 47.09 -8.68 50.36
N GLU A 215 48.06 -7.78 50.46
CA GLU A 215 49.47 -7.73 49.96
C GLU A 215 49.95 -8.04 48.51
N ASP A 216 51.02 -7.30 48.22
CA ASP A 216 52.06 -7.30 47.18
C ASP A 216 51.79 -6.78 45.75
#